data_AF-A0A4U0ZT15-F1
#
_entry.id   AF-A0A4U0ZT15-F1
#
_cell.length_a   1.000
_cell.length_b   1.000
_cell.length_c   1.000
_cell.angle_alpha   90.00
_cell.angle_beta   90.00
_cell.angle_gamma   90.00
#
_symmetry.space_group_name_H-M   'P 1'
#
loop_
_entity.id
_entity.type
_entity.pdbx_description
1 polymer ?
#
loop_
_entity_poly.entity_id
_entity_poly.type
_entity_poly.pdbx_seq_one_letter_code
_entity_poly.pdbx_strand_id
1 'polypeptide(L)'
;MSEWRPTSCVLCAQNCGILVQVENNLIVKVKGEPDNPRSKGYRCRKGQKIAKFQHHKERMTVPLKKTAGGCVEISWEKALSEIGEKFRTIVDPLCNCRRIDGPVFKALFF
;
A
#
# COMPACT_ATOMS: atom_id res chain seq x y z
N MET A 1 -5.44 27.47 -2.21
CA MET A 1 -4.69 27.72 -3.46
C MET A 1 -4.34 26.39 -4.08
N SER A 2 -4.50 26.23 -5.39
CA SER A 2 -4.18 24.98 -6.09
C SER A 2 -2.67 24.82 -6.18
N GLU A 3 -2.12 23.70 -5.73
CA GLU A 3 -0.68 23.44 -5.74
C GLU A 3 -0.34 22.26 -6.66
N TRP A 4 0.74 22.40 -7.45
CA TRP A 4 1.31 21.31 -8.22
C TRP A 4 2.29 20.52 -7.35
N ARG A 5 2.04 19.22 -7.21
CA ARG A 5 2.87 18.30 -6.44
C ARG A 5 3.48 17.25 -7.38
N PRO A 6 4.81 17.00 -7.32
CA PRO A 6 5.42 15.89 -8.03
C PRO A 6 5.09 14.56 -7.35
N THR A 7 4.86 13.52 -8.16
CA THR A 7 4.65 12.15 -7.71
C THR A 7 4.91 11.16 -8.84
N SER A 8 4.82 9.86 -8.54
CA SER A 8 5.06 8.79 -9.50
C SER A 8 3.74 8.11 -9.89
N CYS A 9 3.57 7.82 -11.19
CA CYS A 9 2.44 7.05 -11.68
C CYS A 9 2.59 5.56 -11.34
N VAL A 10 1.65 5.01 -10.56
CA VAL A 10 1.69 3.60 -10.09
C VAL A 10 0.91 2.60 -10.94
N LEU A 11 0.50 2.97 -12.16
CA LEU A 11 -0.40 2.13 -12.99
C LEU A 11 0.32 1.06 -13.82
N CYS A 12 1.65 1.09 -13.88
CA CYS A 12 2.47 0.01 -14.44
C CYS A 12 3.90 0.12 -13.91
N ALA A 13 4.73 -0.86 -14.22
CA ALA A 13 6.13 -0.94 -13.77
C ALA A 13 7.03 0.22 -14.23
N GLN A 14 6.57 1.10 -15.13
CA GLN A 14 7.37 2.21 -15.63
C GLN A 14 7.53 3.34 -14.63
N ASN A 15 6.61 3.52 -13.69
CA ASN A 15 6.70 4.55 -12.64
C ASN A 15 7.07 5.96 -13.16
N CYS A 16 6.44 6.38 -14.26
CA CYS A 16 6.69 7.69 -14.87
C CYS A 16 6.40 8.83 -13.89
N GLY A 17 7.22 9.89 -13.93
CA GLY A 17 6.97 11.10 -13.14
C GLY A 17 5.79 11.90 -13.66
N ILE A 18 4.95 12.35 -12.74
CA ILE A 18 3.77 13.16 -13.02
C ILE A 18 3.68 14.33 -12.03
N LEU A 19 3.07 15.41 -12.48
CA LEU A 19 2.66 16.52 -11.62
C LEU A 19 1.15 16.44 -11.43
N VAL A 20 0.69 16.49 -10.18
CA VAL A 20 -0.75 16.53 -9.84
C VAL A 20 -1.09 17.90 -9.26
N GLN A 21 -2.16 18.51 -9.75
CA GLN A 21 -2.73 19.72 -9.14
C GLN A 21 -3.77 19.28 -8.10
N VAL A 22 -3.61 19.73 -6.87
CA VAL A 22 -4.48 19.38 -5.75
C VAL A 22 -5.28 20.59 -5.28
N GLU A 23 -6.59 20.41 -5.17
CA GLU A 23 -7.54 21.39 -4.62
C GLU A 23 -8.52 20.66 -3.70
N ASN A 24 -8.74 21.16 -2.48
CA ASN A 24 -9.65 20.54 -1.50
C ASN A 24 -9.44 19.02 -1.31
N ASN A 25 -8.17 18.61 -1.23
CA ASN A 25 -7.75 17.21 -1.13
C ASN A 25 -8.15 16.32 -2.33
N LEU A 26 -8.47 16.93 -3.47
CA LEU A 26 -8.79 16.25 -4.72
C LEU A 26 -7.76 16.56 -5.80
N ILE A 27 -7.31 15.52 -6.50
CA ILE A 27 -6.54 15.67 -7.73
C ILE A 27 -7.49 16.21 -8.82
N VAL A 28 -7.28 17.45 -9.25
CA VAL A 28 -8.12 18.11 -10.28
C VAL A 28 -7.49 18.09 -11.67
N LYS A 29 -6.15 18.12 -11.76
CA LYS A 29 -5.41 18.01 -13.01
C LYS A 29 -4.15 17.18 -12.84
N VAL A 30 -3.68 16.63 -13.94
CA VAL A 30 -2.46 15.82 -14.00
C VAL A 30 -1.69 16.23 -15.25
N LYS A 31 -0.37 16.37 -15.14
CA LYS A 31 0.60 16.61 -16.22
C LYS A 31 1.80 15.68 -16.06
N GLY A 32 2.68 15.66 -17.06
CA GLY A 32 3.93 14.92 -16.98
C GLY A 32 4.95 15.80 -16.29
N GLU A 33 5.83 15.20 -15.50
CA GLU A 33 6.92 15.91 -14.84
C GLU A 33 8.11 16.05 -15.82
N PRO A 34 8.44 17.26 -16.30
CA PRO A 34 9.52 17.45 -17.27
C PRO A 34 10.88 17.00 -16.73
N ASP A 35 11.13 17.22 -15.44
CA ASP A 35 12.41 16.94 -14.78
C ASP A 35 12.57 15.47 -14.36
N ASN A 36 11.56 14.63 -14.61
CA ASN A 36 11.68 13.21 -14.29
C ASN A 36 12.73 12.54 -15.18
N PRO A 37 13.78 11.90 -14.61
CA PRO A 37 14.89 11.36 -15.39
C PRO A 37 14.48 10.24 -16.35
N ARG A 38 13.40 9.53 -16.03
CA ARG A 38 12.89 8.41 -16.83
C ARG A 38 11.93 8.88 -17.91
N SER A 39 10.87 9.60 -17.53
CA SER A 39 9.80 9.94 -18.47
C SER A 39 9.98 11.28 -19.16
N LYS A 40 10.81 12.21 -18.66
CA LYS A 40 11.12 13.50 -19.31
C LYS A 40 9.87 14.25 -19.78
N GLY A 41 8.84 14.33 -18.94
CA GLY A 41 7.55 14.94 -19.26
C GLY A 41 6.55 14.07 -20.04
N TYR A 42 6.97 12.90 -20.55
CA TYR A 42 6.06 11.97 -21.19
C TYR A 42 5.06 11.36 -20.20
N ARG A 43 3.82 11.15 -20.68
CA ARG A 43 2.77 10.43 -19.97
C ARG A 43 1.80 9.79 -20.96
N CYS A 44 1.38 8.57 -20.66
CA CYS A 44 0.32 7.91 -21.42
C CYS A 44 -1.08 8.27 -20.90
N ARG A 45 -2.12 7.85 -21.63
CA ARG A 45 -3.53 8.06 -21.25
C ARG A 45 -3.88 7.48 -19.87
N LYS A 46 -3.22 6.39 -19.44
CA LYS A 46 -3.42 5.81 -18.10
C LYS A 46 -3.02 6.80 -17.01
N GLY A 47 -1.79 7.30 -17.07
CA GLY A 47 -1.29 8.31 -16.12
C GLY A 47 -2.09 9.60 -16.15
N GLN A 48 -2.63 9.98 -17.32
CA GLN A 48 -3.53 11.13 -17.42
C GLN A 48 -4.84 10.99 -16.66
N LYS A 49 -5.32 9.76 -16.46
CA LYS A 49 -6.58 9.46 -15.79
C LYS A 49 -6.38 8.96 -14.36
N ILE A 50 -5.21 9.13 -13.74
CA ILE A 50 -4.95 8.63 -12.38
C ILE A 50 -5.95 9.13 -11.33
N ALA A 51 -6.46 10.37 -11.48
CA ALA A 51 -7.51 10.93 -10.63
C ALA A 51 -8.82 10.09 -10.64
N LYS A 52 -9.16 9.46 -11.78
CA LYS A 52 -10.34 8.59 -11.89
C LYS A 52 -10.25 7.38 -10.96
N PHE A 53 -9.05 6.82 -10.78
CA PHE A 53 -8.84 5.67 -9.91
C PHE A 53 -8.76 6.09 -8.44
N GLN A 54 -8.10 7.21 -8.16
CA GLN A 54 -8.02 7.75 -6.80
C GLN A 54 -9.41 8.07 -6.22
N HIS A 55 -10.28 8.65 -7.04
CA HIS A 55 -11.61 9.12 -6.64
C HIS A 55 -12.74 8.18 -7.09
N HIS A 56 -12.44 6.91 -7.38
CA HIS A 56 -13.45 5.96 -7.82
C HIS A 56 -14.49 5.73 -6.71
N LYS A 57 -15.79 5.72 -7.07
CA LYS A 57 -16.90 5.55 -6.11
C LYS A 57 -16.85 4.22 -5.33
N GLU A 58 -16.24 3.20 -5.93
CA GLU A 58 -16.11 1.84 -5.36
C GLU A 58 -14.72 1.62 -4.72
N ARG A 59 -13.95 2.68 -4.52
CA ARG A 59 -12.66 2.57 -3.84
C ARG A 59 -12.90 2.11 -2.40
N MET A 60 -12.17 1.08 -1.97
CA MET A 60 -12.15 0.68 -0.57
C MET A 60 -11.53 1.79 0.29
N THR A 61 -12.29 2.27 1.26
CA THR A 61 -11.88 3.30 2.24
C THR A 61 -11.64 2.72 3.62
N VAL A 62 -12.09 1.49 3.87
CA VAL A 62 -11.97 0.77 5.14
C VAL A 62 -11.49 -0.67 4.92
N PRO A 63 -10.81 -1.27 5.90
CA PRO A 63 -10.46 -2.70 5.86
C PRO A 63 -11.70 -3.59 5.86
N LEU A 64 -11.64 -4.69 5.10
CA LEU A 64 -12.69 -5.70 5.01
C LEU A 64 -12.17 -7.08 5.42
N LYS A 65 -12.95 -7.81 6.21
CA LYS A 65 -12.68 -9.20 6.61
C LYS A 65 -13.65 -10.16 5.95
N LYS A 66 -13.13 -11.21 5.32
CA LYS A 66 -13.94 -12.29 4.75
C LYS A 66 -14.50 -13.19 5.85
N THR A 67 -15.80 -13.49 5.78
CA THR A 67 -16.56 -14.40 6.65
C THR A 67 -17.36 -15.39 5.80
N ALA A 68 -18.04 -16.35 6.44
CA ALA A 68 -18.93 -17.28 5.74
C ALA A 68 -20.09 -16.57 5.02
N GLY A 69 -20.54 -15.42 5.56
CA GLY A 69 -21.62 -14.61 4.99
C GLY A 69 -21.15 -13.48 4.05
N GLY A 70 -19.85 -13.42 3.70
CA GLY A 70 -19.29 -12.36 2.86
C GLY A 70 -18.27 -11.46 3.57
N CYS A 71 -17.98 -10.30 3.00
CA CYS A 71 -17.02 -9.34 3.56
C CYS A 71 -17.70 -8.38 4.52
N VAL A 72 -17.14 -8.20 5.72
CA VAL A 72 -17.60 -7.25 6.73
C VAL A 72 -16.52 -6.23 7.04
N GLU A 73 -16.90 -5.00 7.35
CA GLU A 73 -15.97 -3.93 7.73
C GLU A 73 -15.34 -4.20 9.11
N ILE A 74 -14.06 -3.88 9.25
CA ILE A 74 -13.33 -3.95 10.53
C ILE A 74 -12.41 -2.73 10.69
N SER A 75 -12.02 -2.42 11.93
CA SER A 75 -11.05 -1.34 12.19
C SER A 75 -9.65 -1.72 11.70
N TRP A 76 -8.82 -0.70 11.45
CA TRP A 76 -7.40 -0.89 11.12
C TRP A 76 -6.63 -1.62 12.21
N GLU A 77 -6.88 -1.30 13.48
CA GLU A 77 -6.26 -1.96 14.63
C GLU A 77 -6.58 -3.46 14.64
N LYS A 78 -7.86 -3.82 14.47
CA LYS A 78 -8.29 -5.22 14.40
C LYS A 78 -7.70 -5.94 13.18
N ALA A 79 -7.68 -5.29 12.01
CA ALA A 79 -7.12 -5.88 10.79
C ALA A 79 -5.65 -6.23 10.96
N LEU A 80 -4.85 -5.30 11.48
CA LEU A 80 -3.41 -5.49 11.67
C LEU A 80 -3.11 -6.51 12.77
N SER A 81 -3.84 -6.49 13.88
CA SER A 81 -3.72 -7.46 14.97
C SER A 81 -4.03 -8.89 14.49
N GLU A 82 -5.16 -9.11 13.83
CA GLU A 82 -5.54 -10.45 13.36
C GLU A 82 -4.58 -10.98 12.28
N ILE A 83 -4.09 -10.12 11.38
CA ILE A 83 -3.07 -10.52 10.38
C ILE A 83 -1.78 -10.92 11.08
N GLY A 84 -1.32 -10.13 12.06
CA GLY A 84 -0.11 -10.40 12.82
C GLY A 84 -0.19 -11.70 13.62
N GLU A 85 -1.31 -11.96 14.28
CA GLU A 85 -1.56 -13.21 15.01
C GLU A 85 -1.51 -14.41 14.06
N LYS A 86 -2.22 -14.34 12.92
CA LYS A 86 -2.19 -15.42 11.91
C LYS A 86 -0.79 -15.64 11.37
N PHE A 87 -0.04 -14.58 11.10
CA PHE A 87 1.34 -14.68 10.65
C PHE A 87 2.22 -15.40 11.66
N ARG A 88 2.08 -15.09 12.96
CA ARG A 88 2.78 -15.80 14.05
C ARG A 88 2.41 -17.28 14.12
N THR A 89 1.15 -17.66 13.91
CA THR A 89 0.78 -19.10 13.88
C THR A 89 1.50 -19.88 12.78
N ILE A 90 1.93 -19.22 11.71
CA ILE A 90 2.69 -19.84 10.60
C ILE A 90 4.19 -19.80 10.89
N VAL A 91 4.70 -18.67 11.40
CA VAL A 91 6.14 -18.46 11.60
C VAL A 91 6.66 -19.15 12.86
N ASP A 92 5.95 -19.07 13.98
CA ASP A 92 6.43 -19.55 15.28
C ASP A 92 6.72 -21.07 15.31
N PRO A 93 5.96 -21.93 14.60
CA PRO A 93 6.32 -23.34 14.45
C PRO A 93 7.54 -23.56 13.53
N LEU A 94 7.76 -22.70 12.54
CA LEU A 94 8.90 -22.78 11.62
C LEU A 94 10.18 -22.21 12.26
N CYS A 95 10.03 -21.34 13.25
CA CYS A 95 11.12 -20.70 13.96
C CYS A 95 11.70 -21.62 15.05
N ASN A 96 12.29 -22.75 14.64
CA ASN A 96 12.97 -23.69 15.53
C ASN A 96 14.30 -23.17 16.13
N CYS A 97 14.74 -21.96 15.78
CA CYS A 97 16.12 -21.53 16.02
C CYS A 97 16.30 -20.52 17.17
N ARG A 98 15.26 -19.85 17.70
CA ARG A 98 15.44 -18.78 18.70
C ARG A 98 14.28 -18.57 19.69
N ARG A 99 13.68 -19.63 20.23
CA ARG A 99 12.96 -19.47 21.51
C ARG A 99 14.02 -19.42 22.63
N ILE A 100 14.04 -18.36 23.44
CA ILE A 100 14.90 -18.24 24.64
C ILE A 100 14.62 -19.42 25.61
N ASP A 101 13.43 -19.96 25.50
CA ASP A 101 12.81 -21.05 26.25
C ASP A 101 12.78 -22.37 25.46
N GLY A 102 13.35 -22.40 24.25
CA GLY A 102 13.48 -23.60 23.43
C GLY A 102 14.63 -24.51 23.88
N PRO A 103 14.58 -25.82 23.59
CA PRO A 103 15.61 -26.77 23.98
C PRO A 103 17.01 -26.40 23.42
N VAL A 104 17.06 -25.76 22.25
CA VAL A 104 18.31 -25.31 21.61
C VAL A 104 18.97 -24.13 22.33
N PHE A 105 18.19 -23.20 22.90
CA PHE A 105 18.74 -22.06 23.65
C PHE A 105 19.20 -22.48 25.05
N LYS A 106 18.49 -23.43 25.69
CA LYS A 106 18.94 -24.05 26.95
C LYS A 106 20.24 -24.86 26.80
N ALA A 107 20.52 -25.40 25.61
CA ALA A 107 21.73 -26.19 25.34
C ALA A 107 22.98 -25.36 24.99
N LEU A 108 22.85 -24.05 24.75
CA LEU A 108 23.99 -23.17 24.42
C LEU A 108 24.55 -22.39 25.62
N PHE A 109 23.86 -22.42 26.77
CA PHE A 109 24.24 -21.68 27.99
C PHE A 109 24.47 -22.60 29.21
N PHE A 110 24.68 -23.90 28.97
CA PHE A 110 25.29 -24.85 29.91
C PHE A 110 26.38 -25.63 29.20
#